data_AF-A0AAQ3TZD5-F1
#
_entry.id   AF-A0AAQ3TZD5-F1
#
_cell.length_a   1.000
_cell.length_b   1.000
_cell.length_c   1.000
_cell.angle_alpha   90.00
_cell.angle_beta   90.00
_cell.angle_gamma   90.00
#
_symmetry.space_group_name_H-M   'P 1'
#
loop_
_entity.id
_entity.type
_entity.pdbx_description
1 polymer ?
#
loop_
_entity_poly.entity_id
_entity_poly.type
_entity_poly.pdbx_seq_one_letter_code
_entity_poly.pdbx_strand_id
1 'polypeptide(L)'
;MHEELATEILLGSLPPPYRMIGDIHQRVTRSSVAFLAFFSHSAYVATFEPRNVSHALSDSNWVNAMHEELGNFERNHAWDLVEPPPNCRPIGTKWVFKNKQGENGMVVRNKARLIAQDFCQKEGIDYEKTFAPIARLEAIRILLQTEEMDVKSAFLNGFIEEEVYVRQPPSFESARFPDQAYKLRKALYGLKQAPRAWYARLKSFLLKSGFVMGSVDKTLFLLSRGGDTLRVQIYVDDIIFGGSSHVWVSSFAEQMSREFEMSLMGVFQFFLGLQIKPGPEGIFVHQAKYTRDILKKFEMGDSKPMTTPMSTNTALDADEDGEAVDQKEFRGMIGSLLYLTATRPDIQFAVCLCARYQASPRTSHRQAVKRIFRYLKFTPELGLWYSSGSSLSLRGFSDADHAGCRIDHKSTSGTCQLLGTSLVSWSSRKQASVSLSTIEAEYIVAASCCSQLLWMKSTLSDFGLRFGKIPLLVDSTSAISVAKNPVLHSRTKHIDVRFHFLRDYYKKGDIDLIHVVSANQLADIFTKPLEFDAFTRLRGWRCVDNALIKGEIESQWTGLIALLV
;
A
#
# COMPACT_ATOMS: atom_id res chain seq x y z
N MET A 1 -8.82 49.76 16.06
CA MET A 1 -9.36 49.90 14.70
C MET A 1 -8.56 49.01 13.76
N HIS A 2 -8.74 47.70 13.93
CA HIS A 2 -8.29 46.59 13.07
C HIS A 2 -8.67 45.32 13.83
N GLU A 3 -9.97 45.03 13.91
CA GLU A 3 -10.50 43.80 14.50
C GLU A 3 -11.89 43.46 13.95
N GLU A 4 -12.13 43.74 12.66
CA GLU A 4 -13.45 43.58 12.02
C GLU A 4 -13.38 43.08 10.57
N LEU A 5 -12.42 42.20 10.27
CA LEU A 5 -12.28 41.62 8.91
C LEU A 5 -11.98 40.10 8.93
N ALA A 6 -12.59 39.39 9.89
CA ALA A 6 -12.44 37.94 10.04
C ALA A 6 -13.78 37.17 10.13
N THR A 7 -14.90 37.80 9.77
CA THR A 7 -16.24 37.21 9.98
C THR A 7 -17.13 37.33 8.73
N GLU A 8 -16.64 36.91 7.57
CA GLU A 8 -17.46 36.97 6.34
C GLU A 8 -17.19 35.87 5.28
N ILE A 9 -16.86 34.63 5.71
CA ILE A 9 -16.82 33.46 4.78
C ILE A 9 -17.47 32.22 5.42
N LEU A 10 -18.65 32.33 6.06
CA LEU A 10 -19.24 31.16 6.73
C LEU A 10 -20.75 30.94 6.61
N LEU A 11 -21.53 31.73 5.88
CA LEU A 11 -22.98 31.46 5.75
C LEU A 11 -23.51 31.76 4.35
N GLY A 12 -23.49 30.74 3.48
CA GLY A 12 -24.25 30.72 2.22
C GLY A 12 -25.68 30.25 2.44
N SER A 13 -26.64 31.08 2.04
CA SER A 13 -28.10 30.95 2.14
C SER A 13 -28.68 29.71 1.44
N LEU A 14 -29.65 29.05 2.09
CA LEU A 14 -30.47 27.95 1.54
C LEU A 14 -31.46 28.42 0.46
N PRO A 15 -31.60 27.72 -0.69
CA PRO A 15 -32.70 27.96 -1.63
C PRO A 15 -33.96 27.10 -1.33
N PRO A 16 -35.15 27.52 -1.81
CA PRO A 16 -36.46 27.02 -1.36
C PRO A 16 -36.84 25.65 -1.96
N PRO A 17 -37.83 24.93 -1.39
CA PRO A 17 -38.29 23.66 -1.92
C PRO A 17 -39.10 23.84 -3.21
N TYR A 18 -39.31 22.74 -3.93
CA TYR A 18 -40.08 22.56 -5.18
C TYR A 18 -39.30 22.79 -6.50
N ARG A 19 -38.91 21.66 -7.13
CA ARG A 19 -39.14 21.34 -8.56
C ARG A 19 -38.61 19.94 -8.87
N MET A 20 -39.48 18.94 -8.75
CA MET A 20 -39.29 17.64 -9.43
C MET A 20 -39.62 17.81 -10.92
N ILE A 21 -38.74 17.36 -11.81
CA ILE A 21 -39.08 17.03 -13.20
C ILE A 21 -38.32 15.77 -13.62
N GLY A 22 -39.05 14.70 -13.95
CA GLY A 22 -38.55 13.46 -14.54
C GLY A 22 -39.55 12.31 -14.42
N ASP A 23 -40.09 11.85 -15.55
CA ASP A 23 -41.19 10.87 -15.66
C ASP A 23 -40.80 9.46 -15.17
N ILE A 24 -41.59 8.93 -14.23
CA ILE A 24 -41.39 7.65 -13.54
C ILE A 24 -41.72 6.43 -14.42
N HIS A 25 -42.18 6.63 -15.66
CA HIS A 25 -42.67 5.54 -16.52
C HIS A 25 -41.82 5.24 -17.77
N GLN A 26 -40.73 5.95 -18.04
CA GLN A 26 -39.83 5.60 -19.15
C GLN A 26 -38.78 4.55 -18.76
N ARG A 27 -39.08 3.28 -19.05
CA ARG A 27 -38.09 2.20 -19.13
C ARG A 27 -37.39 2.26 -20.48
N VAL A 28 -36.08 2.54 -20.50
CA VAL A 28 -35.22 2.29 -21.66
C VAL A 28 -34.47 0.97 -21.44
N THR A 29 -34.84 -0.07 -22.17
CA THR A 29 -34.22 -1.39 -22.18
C THR A 29 -32.90 -1.37 -22.93
N ARG A 30 -31.78 -1.43 -22.21
CA ARG A 30 -30.43 -1.72 -22.73
C ARG A 30 -29.88 -3.06 -22.21
N SER A 31 -30.74 -4.04 -21.95
CA SER A 31 -30.40 -5.27 -21.21
C SER A 31 -30.27 -6.55 -22.05
N SER A 32 -30.53 -6.56 -23.36
CA SER A 32 -30.53 -7.84 -24.10
C SER A 32 -29.16 -8.30 -24.62
N VAL A 33 -28.21 -7.39 -24.87
CA VAL A 33 -26.91 -7.75 -25.49
C VAL A 33 -25.85 -8.16 -24.44
N ALA A 34 -25.85 -7.53 -23.26
CA ALA A 34 -24.95 -7.90 -22.16
C ALA A 34 -25.31 -9.25 -21.52
N PHE A 35 -26.59 -9.63 -21.51
CA PHE A 35 -27.08 -10.85 -20.85
C PHE A 35 -26.72 -12.13 -21.62
N LEU A 36 -26.64 -12.07 -22.96
CA LEU A 36 -26.23 -13.20 -23.81
C LEU A 36 -24.72 -13.47 -23.74
N ALA A 37 -23.89 -12.43 -23.67
CA ALA A 37 -22.45 -12.59 -23.42
C ALA A 37 -22.16 -13.13 -22.00
N PHE A 38 -22.97 -12.72 -21.01
CA PHE A 38 -22.87 -13.13 -19.61
C PHE A 38 -23.11 -14.64 -19.39
N PHE A 39 -24.08 -15.24 -20.08
CA PHE A 39 -24.34 -16.69 -19.97
C PHE A 39 -23.26 -17.57 -20.62
N SER A 40 -22.62 -17.08 -21.68
CA SER A 40 -21.59 -17.85 -22.41
C SER A 40 -20.34 -18.12 -21.57
N HIS A 41 -19.96 -17.21 -20.67
CA HIS A 41 -18.78 -17.36 -19.80
C HIS A 41 -19.08 -18.06 -18.48
N SER A 42 -20.31 -17.97 -17.94
CA SER A 42 -20.69 -18.64 -16.70
C SER A 42 -20.83 -20.17 -16.82
N ALA A 43 -20.93 -20.71 -18.04
CA ALA A 43 -21.07 -22.14 -18.29
C ALA A 43 -19.75 -22.94 -18.22
N TYR A 44 -18.59 -22.28 -18.20
CA TYR A 44 -17.26 -22.90 -18.32
C TYR A 44 -16.32 -22.55 -17.16
N VAL A 45 -16.85 -22.37 -15.95
CA VAL A 45 -16.05 -22.00 -14.78
C VAL A 45 -16.49 -22.80 -13.56
N ALA A 46 -15.57 -23.54 -12.96
CA ALA A 46 -15.83 -24.28 -11.73
C ALA A 46 -16.01 -23.32 -10.54
N THR A 47 -17.04 -23.54 -9.73
CA THR A 47 -17.38 -22.66 -8.59
C THR A 47 -16.60 -22.99 -7.32
N PHE A 48 -15.95 -24.16 -7.26
CA PHE A 48 -15.15 -24.61 -6.13
C PHE A 48 -13.64 -24.40 -6.35
N GLU A 49 -12.87 -24.27 -5.26
CA GLU A 49 -11.40 -24.27 -5.29
C GLU A 49 -10.85 -25.66 -4.91
N PRO A 50 -10.10 -26.34 -5.80
CA PRO A 50 -9.51 -27.64 -5.52
C PRO A 50 -8.50 -27.58 -4.38
N ARG A 51 -8.50 -28.62 -3.54
CA ARG A 51 -7.58 -28.74 -2.40
C ARG A 51 -6.26 -29.43 -2.80
N ASN A 52 -6.30 -30.24 -3.85
CA ASN A 52 -5.17 -31.02 -4.35
C ASN A 52 -5.34 -31.26 -5.86
N VAL A 53 -4.30 -31.81 -6.48
CA VAL A 53 -4.26 -32.07 -7.92
C VAL A 53 -5.34 -33.08 -8.32
N SER A 54 -5.55 -34.15 -7.55
CA SER A 54 -6.58 -35.15 -7.84
C SER A 54 -7.99 -34.56 -7.92
N HIS A 55 -8.33 -33.61 -7.05
CA HIS A 55 -9.61 -32.89 -7.08
C HIS A 55 -9.68 -31.86 -8.22
N ALA A 56 -8.55 -31.33 -8.69
CA ALA A 56 -8.53 -30.47 -9.87
C ALA A 56 -8.75 -31.29 -11.15
N LEU A 57 -8.12 -32.47 -11.25
CA LEU A 57 -8.25 -33.37 -12.40
C LEU A 57 -9.66 -33.94 -12.59
N SER A 58 -10.50 -33.93 -11.56
CA SER A 58 -11.89 -34.36 -11.68
C SER A 58 -12.80 -33.35 -12.39
N ASP A 59 -12.32 -32.15 -12.71
CA ASP A 59 -13.08 -31.09 -13.39
C ASP A 59 -12.34 -30.56 -14.61
N SER A 60 -13.03 -30.55 -15.76
CA SER A 60 -12.43 -30.16 -17.04
C SER A 60 -11.99 -28.70 -17.10
N ASN A 61 -12.66 -27.78 -16.37
CA ASN A 61 -12.28 -26.37 -16.36
C ASN A 61 -10.94 -26.16 -15.64
N TRP A 62 -10.70 -26.93 -14.58
CA TRP A 62 -9.41 -26.92 -13.88
C TRP A 62 -8.29 -27.55 -14.70
N VAL A 63 -8.56 -28.67 -15.40
CA VAL A 63 -7.60 -29.28 -16.33
C VAL A 63 -7.24 -28.30 -17.45
N ASN A 64 -8.23 -27.61 -18.03
CA ASN A 64 -7.99 -26.57 -19.03
C ASN A 64 -7.13 -25.42 -18.49
N ALA A 65 -7.38 -24.98 -17.26
CA ALA A 65 -6.55 -23.95 -16.61
C ALA A 65 -5.10 -24.41 -16.38
N MET A 66 -4.88 -25.69 -16.09
CA MET A 66 -3.53 -26.26 -15.96
C MET A 66 -2.81 -26.32 -17.32
N HIS A 67 -3.51 -26.73 -18.39
CA HIS A 67 -2.97 -26.71 -19.75
C HIS A 67 -2.67 -25.29 -20.24
N GLU A 68 -3.54 -24.31 -19.94
CA GLU A 68 -3.30 -22.90 -20.28
C GLU A 68 -1.98 -22.41 -19.66
N GLU A 69 -1.73 -22.76 -18.40
CA GLU A 69 -0.50 -22.42 -17.70
C GLU A 69 0.73 -23.13 -18.33
N LEU A 70 0.64 -24.43 -18.62
CA LEU A 70 1.75 -25.15 -19.29
C LEU A 70 2.05 -24.60 -20.69
N GLY A 71 1.03 -24.29 -21.48
CA GLY A 71 1.20 -23.63 -22.78
C GLY A 71 1.81 -22.23 -22.66
N ASN A 72 1.70 -21.57 -21.50
CA ASN A 72 2.39 -20.32 -21.22
C ASN A 72 3.91 -20.53 -21.02
N PHE A 73 4.31 -21.60 -20.32
CA PHE A 73 5.72 -21.98 -20.19
C PHE A 73 6.35 -22.32 -21.54
N GLU A 74 5.62 -23.05 -22.39
CA GLU A 74 6.07 -23.40 -23.74
C GLU A 74 6.25 -22.17 -24.63
N ARG A 75 5.23 -21.29 -24.72
CA ARG A 75 5.30 -20.03 -25.49
C ARG A 75 6.46 -19.14 -25.06
N ASN A 76 6.79 -19.15 -23.77
CA ASN A 76 7.89 -18.35 -23.22
C ASN A 76 9.25 -19.04 -23.30
N HIS A 77 9.35 -20.28 -23.79
CA HIS A 77 10.56 -21.09 -23.75
C HIS A 77 11.20 -21.09 -22.34
N ALA A 78 10.36 -21.27 -21.32
CA ALA A 78 10.76 -21.06 -19.93
C ALA A 78 11.72 -22.13 -19.41
N TRP A 79 11.67 -23.35 -19.98
CA TRP A 79 12.48 -24.49 -19.58
C TRP A 79 12.74 -25.46 -20.74
N ASP A 80 13.68 -26.39 -20.55
CA ASP A 80 13.88 -27.56 -21.41
C ASP A 80 13.82 -28.83 -20.57
N LEU A 81 13.21 -29.89 -21.11
CA LEU A 81 13.24 -31.21 -20.48
C LEU A 81 14.59 -31.88 -20.77
N VAL A 82 15.35 -32.22 -19.73
CA VAL A 82 16.70 -32.78 -19.83
C VAL A 82 16.96 -33.83 -18.77
N GLU A 83 17.99 -34.64 -18.99
CA GLU A 83 18.54 -35.49 -17.92
C GLU A 83 19.29 -34.59 -16.91
N PRO A 84 18.90 -34.61 -15.61
CA PRO A 84 19.57 -33.81 -14.62
C PRO A 84 21.01 -34.32 -14.35
N PRO A 85 21.97 -33.44 -14.02
CA PRO A 85 23.34 -33.84 -13.71
C PRO A 85 23.42 -34.86 -12.56
N PRO A 86 24.45 -35.72 -12.53
CA PRO A 86 24.68 -36.63 -11.41
C PRO A 86 24.76 -35.84 -10.09
N ASN A 87 24.00 -36.26 -9.08
CA ASN A 87 23.84 -35.61 -7.76
C ASN A 87 23.00 -34.31 -7.73
N CYS A 88 22.41 -33.88 -8.85
CA CYS A 88 21.42 -32.81 -8.82
C CYS A 88 20.13 -33.30 -8.14
N ARG A 89 19.54 -32.48 -7.27
CA ARG A 89 18.23 -32.73 -6.66
C ARG A 89 17.23 -31.71 -7.19
N PRO A 90 16.46 -32.03 -8.26
CA PRO A 90 15.52 -31.08 -8.83
C PRO A 90 14.50 -30.60 -7.79
N ILE A 91 14.25 -29.29 -7.79
CA ILE A 91 13.29 -28.63 -6.91
C ILE A 91 11.89 -29.15 -7.23
N GLY A 92 11.11 -29.47 -6.21
CA GLY A 92 9.73 -29.92 -6.41
C GLY A 92 8.84 -28.81 -6.96
N THR A 93 7.85 -29.19 -7.76
CA THR A 93 6.82 -28.27 -8.29
C THR A 93 5.47 -28.56 -7.66
N LYS A 94 4.62 -27.54 -7.54
CA LYS A 94 3.27 -27.65 -6.96
C LYS A 94 2.28 -26.79 -7.73
N TRP A 95 1.06 -27.30 -7.86
CA TRP A 95 -0.07 -26.54 -8.39
C TRP A 95 -0.76 -25.71 -7.30
N VAL A 96 -1.07 -24.46 -7.63
CA VAL A 96 -1.91 -23.56 -6.83
C VAL A 96 -3.13 -23.17 -7.63
N PHE A 97 -4.31 -23.39 -7.06
CA PHE A 97 -5.59 -23.14 -7.71
C PHE A 97 -6.31 -21.96 -7.06
N LYS A 98 -6.84 -21.05 -7.87
CA LYS A 98 -7.59 -19.90 -7.38
C LYS A 98 -8.75 -19.53 -8.30
N ASN A 99 -9.91 -19.31 -7.71
CA ASN A 99 -11.05 -18.74 -8.40
C ASN A 99 -10.94 -17.21 -8.40
N LYS A 100 -10.92 -16.63 -9.60
CA LYS A 100 -11.03 -15.19 -9.78
C LYS A 100 -12.51 -14.84 -9.77
N GLN A 101 -12.88 -13.92 -8.89
CA GLN A 101 -14.25 -13.45 -8.75
C GLN A 101 -14.38 -12.04 -9.34
N GLY A 102 -15.50 -11.79 -10.02
CA GLY A 102 -15.88 -10.47 -10.51
C GLY A 102 -16.32 -9.55 -9.37
N GLU A 103 -16.70 -8.32 -9.71
CA GLU A 103 -17.13 -7.33 -8.72
C GLU A 103 -18.36 -7.77 -7.91
N ASN A 104 -19.26 -8.54 -8.53
CA ASN A 104 -20.46 -9.12 -7.92
C ASN A 104 -20.20 -10.39 -7.09
N GLY A 105 -18.94 -10.84 -6.98
CA GLY A 105 -18.56 -12.04 -6.23
C GLY A 105 -18.75 -13.36 -6.98
N MET A 106 -19.24 -13.34 -8.22
CA MET A 106 -19.34 -14.54 -9.05
C MET A 106 -17.97 -14.95 -9.60
N VAL A 107 -17.71 -16.25 -9.75
CA VAL A 107 -16.46 -16.73 -10.34
C VAL A 107 -16.45 -16.43 -11.83
N VAL A 108 -15.45 -15.69 -12.28
CA VAL A 108 -15.26 -15.30 -13.69
C VAL A 108 -14.19 -16.14 -14.37
N ARG A 109 -13.25 -16.73 -13.61
CA ARG A 109 -12.14 -17.51 -14.17
C ARG A 109 -11.52 -18.46 -13.16
N ASN A 110 -11.23 -19.69 -13.56
CA ASN A 110 -10.34 -20.60 -12.83
C ASN A 110 -8.88 -20.29 -13.21
N LYS A 111 -8.00 -20.09 -12.22
CA LYS A 111 -6.57 -19.84 -12.47
C LYS A 111 -5.74 -20.92 -11.77
N ALA A 112 -5.06 -21.75 -12.56
CA ALA A 112 -4.02 -22.64 -12.07
C ALA A 112 -2.66 -21.95 -12.23
N ARG A 113 -1.75 -22.16 -11.27
CA ARG A 113 -0.37 -21.71 -11.33
C ARG A 113 0.55 -22.85 -10.94
N LEU A 114 1.59 -23.09 -11.73
CA LEU A 114 2.66 -23.99 -11.34
C LEU A 114 3.74 -23.19 -10.64
N ILE A 115 4.08 -23.60 -9.41
CA ILE A 115 5.10 -22.94 -8.60
C ILE A 115 6.22 -23.91 -8.24
N ALA A 116 7.43 -23.40 -8.11
CA ALA A 116 8.56 -24.09 -7.51
C ALA A 116 8.40 -24.07 -5.98
N GLN A 117 8.88 -25.12 -5.33
CA GLN A 117 8.89 -25.24 -3.87
C GLN A 117 10.15 -24.55 -3.33
N ASP A 118 10.07 -23.23 -3.12
CA ASP A 118 11.13 -22.34 -2.62
C ASP A 118 11.88 -22.87 -1.37
N PHE A 119 11.18 -23.53 -0.45
CA PHE A 119 11.76 -24.09 0.77
C PHE A 119 12.80 -25.20 0.50
N CYS A 120 12.82 -25.76 -0.71
CA CYS A 120 13.83 -26.72 -1.15
C CYS A 120 15.11 -26.04 -1.67
N GLN A 121 15.12 -24.72 -1.90
CA GLN A 121 16.28 -24.01 -2.45
C GLN A 121 17.32 -23.63 -1.38
N LYS A 122 18.60 -23.85 -1.73
CA LYS A 122 19.79 -23.56 -0.93
C LYS A 122 20.60 -22.40 -1.52
N GLU A 123 20.96 -21.44 -0.67
CA GLU A 123 21.87 -20.35 -1.03
C GLU A 123 23.26 -20.89 -1.36
N GLY A 124 23.89 -20.34 -2.41
CA GLY A 124 25.19 -20.81 -2.93
C GLY A 124 25.10 -22.07 -3.80
N ILE A 125 23.91 -22.63 -4.00
CA ILE A 125 23.64 -23.74 -4.93
C ILE A 125 22.58 -23.31 -5.94
N ASP A 126 21.37 -22.99 -5.46
CA ASP A 126 20.22 -22.68 -6.32
C ASP A 126 20.03 -21.18 -6.59
N TYR A 127 20.66 -20.33 -5.78
CA TYR A 127 20.67 -18.87 -5.92
C TYR A 127 21.80 -18.24 -5.11
N GLU A 128 22.28 -17.07 -5.55
CA GLU A 128 23.25 -16.26 -4.78
C GLU A 128 22.62 -15.00 -4.18
N LYS A 129 21.79 -14.26 -4.94
CA LYS A 129 21.11 -13.05 -4.43
C LYS A 129 19.65 -13.03 -4.82
N THR A 130 18.81 -12.62 -3.89
CA THR A 130 17.34 -12.65 -4.02
C THR A 130 16.69 -11.27 -4.02
N PHE A 131 17.44 -10.23 -3.66
CA PHE A 131 16.89 -8.90 -3.43
C PHE A 131 16.36 -8.26 -4.73
N ALA A 132 15.08 -7.90 -4.72
CA ALA A 132 14.45 -7.03 -5.69
C ALA A 132 13.88 -5.80 -4.96
N PRO A 133 14.09 -4.58 -5.47
CA PRO A 133 13.50 -3.39 -4.86
C PRO A 133 11.98 -3.37 -5.08
N ILE A 134 11.24 -2.84 -4.10
CA ILE A 134 9.77 -2.71 -4.14
C ILE A 134 9.42 -1.25 -3.87
N ALA A 135 8.52 -0.68 -4.69
CA ALA A 135 8.07 0.68 -4.50
C ALA A 135 7.39 0.86 -3.15
N ARG A 136 7.69 1.98 -2.48
CA ARG A 136 7.02 2.35 -1.24
C ARG A 136 5.61 2.83 -1.56
N LEU A 137 4.66 2.54 -0.68
CA LEU A 137 3.28 2.99 -0.86
C LEU A 137 3.17 4.52 -0.86
N GLU A 138 4.07 5.19 -0.13
CA GLU A 138 4.22 6.64 -0.17
C GLU A 138 4.62 7.15 -1.56
N ALA A 139 5.50 6.45 -2.29
CA ALA A 139 5.89 6.83 -3.65
C ALA A 139 4.70 6.70 -4.61
N ILE A 140 3.95 5.61 -4.48
CA ILE A 140 2.70 5.38 -5.23
C ILE A 140 1.67 6.50 -4.95
N ARG A 141 1.52 6.91 -3.68
CA ARG A 141 0.60 8.01 -3.31
C ARG A 141 1.04 9.38 -3.81
N ILE A 142 2.34 9.59 -4.02
CA ILE A 142 2.85 10.83 -4.62
C ILE A 142 2.54 10.86 -6.13
N LEU A 143 2.54 9.71 -6.79
CA LEU A 143 2.30 9.55 -8.22
C LEU A 143 0.84 9.15 -8.53
N LEU A 144 -0.14 9.67 -7.81
CA LEU A 144 -1.55 9.40 -8.12
C LEU A 144 -1.97 10.17 -9.40
N GLN A 145 -2.94 9.63 -10.15
CA GLN A 145 -3.40 10.10 -11.48
C GLN A 145 -2.49 9.69 -12.67
N THR A 146 -2.31 8.39 -12.82
CA THR A 146 -1.46 7.77 -13.83
C THR A 146 -2.18 6.62 -14.53
N GLU A 147 -1.61 6.13 -15.62
CA GLU A 147 -2.04 4.87 -16.24
C GLU A 147 -1.36 3.69 -15.55
N GLU A 148 -2.01 2.53 -15.66
CA GLU A 148 -1.50 1.26 -15.15
C GLU A 148 -1.43 0.22 -16.26
N MET A 149 -0.33 -0.52 -16.25
CA MET A 149 -0.16 -1.72 -17.05
C MET A 149 0.26 -2.88 -16.17
N ASP A 150 -0.37 -4.03 -16.42
CA ASP A 150 -0.03 -5.32 -15.80
C ASP A 150 0.81 -6.14 -16.78
N VAL A 151 1.92 -6.70 -16.28
CA VAL A 151 2.77 -7.60 -17.07
C VAL A 151 2.29 -9.02 -16.85
N LYS A 152 1.82 -9.67 -17.92
CA LYS A 152 1.42 -11.07 -17.82
C LYS A 152 2.65 -11.94 -17.60
N SER A 153 2.55 -12.81 -16.59
CA SER A 153 3.60 -13.77 -16.24
C SER A 153 4.97 -13.11 -16.12
N ALA A 154 5.04 -11.97 -15.44
CA ALA A 154 6.24 -11.16 -15.25
C ALA A 154 7.50 -11.97 -14.95
N PHE A 155 7.42 -12.97 -14.07
CA PHE A 155 8.59 -13.81 -13.74
C PHE A 155 9.07 -14.67 -14.91
N LEU A 156 8.17 -15.14 -15.77
CA LEU A 156 8.53 -15.85 -17.02
C LEU A 156 9.16 -14.93 -18.08
N ASN A 157 9.32 -13.65 -17.81
CA ASN A 157 10.12 -12.74 -18.63
C ASN A 157 11.54 -12.55 -18.08
N GLY A 158 11.78 -12.88 -16.80
CA GLY A 158 13.10 -12.78 -16.16
C GLY A 158 13.99 -13.97 -16.53
N PHE A 159 15.19 -13.71 -17.01
CA PHE A 159 16.20 -14.75 -17.21
C PHE A 159 16.88 -15.09 -15.89
N ILE A 160 17.13 -16.38 -15.65
CA ILE A 160 17.94 -16.81 -14.52
C ILE A 160 19.37 -17.07 -15.00
N GLU A 161 20.34 -16.64 -14.20
CA GLU A 161 21.76 -16.87 -14.47
C GLU A 161 22.20 -18.21 -13.86
N GLU A 162 21.55 -18.61 -12.77
CA GLU A 162 21.84 -19.84 -12.06
C GLU A 162 21.27 -21.07 -12.76
N GLU A 163 21.96 -22.20 -12.62
CA GLU A 163 21.53 -23.47 -13.19
C GLU A 163 20.51 -24.14 -12.27
N VAL A 164 19.23 -23.97 -12.58
CA VAL A 164 18.12 -24.46 -11.74
C VAL A 164 17.35 -25.56 -12.46
N TYR A 165 17.14 -26.67 -11.75
CA TYR A 165 16.33 -27.80 -12.22
C TYR A 165 15.07 -27.95 -11.36
N VAL A 166 13.92 -28.15 -12.00
CA VAL A 166 12.65 -28.43 -11.34
C VAL A 166 12.08 -29.77 -11.80
N ARG A 167 11.32 -30.43 -10.93
CA ARG A 167 10.59 -31.66 -11.28
C ARG A 167 9.50 -31.34 -12.31
N GLN A 168 9.09 -32.38 -13.04
CA GLN A 168 7.95 -32.28 -13.95
C GLN A 168 6.67 -31.93 -13.16
N PRO A 169 5.74 -31.17 -13.76
CA PRO A 169 4.50 -30.79 -13.10
C PRO A 169 3.73 -32.05 -12.66
N PRO A 170 3.24 -32.11 -11.42
CA PRO A 170 2.53 -33.30 -10.95
C PRO A 170 1.34 -33.62 -11.83
N SER A 171 1.22 -34.89 -12.23
CA SER A 171 0.19 -35.42 -13.15
C SER A 171 0.30 -35.00 -14.61
N PHE A 172 1.42 -34.39 -15.00
CA PHE A 172 1.77 -34.04 -16.38
C PHE A 172 3.20 -34.50 -16.72
N GLU A 173 3.65 -35.58 -16.08
CA GLU A 173 4.95 -36.18 -16.34
C GLU A 173 4.98 -36.89 -17.70
N SER A 174 6.12 -36.78 -18.39
CA SER A 174 6.33 -37.46 -19.67
C SER A 174 6.39 -38.97 -19.49
N ALA A 175 5.45 -39.68 -20.11
CA ALA A 175 5.47 -41.15 -20.13
C ALA A 175 6.71 -41.73 -20.82
N ARG A 176 7.33 -40.97 -21.74
CA ARG A 176 8.56 -41.39 -22.44
C ARG A 176 9.82 -41.10 -21.63
N PHE A 177 9.79 -40.05 -20.81
CA PHE A 177 10.95 -39.56 -20.05
C PHE A 177 10.56 -39.27 -18.59
N PRO A 178 10.18 -40.29 -17.80
CA PRO A 178 9.64 -40.09 -16.46
C PRO A 178 10.68 -39.52 -15.47
N ASP A 179 11.95 -39.89 -15.64
CA ASP A 179 13.05 -39.51 -14.74
C ASP A 179 13.74 -38.18 -15.12
N GLN A 180 13.33 -37.55 -16.23
CA GLN A 180 13.87 -36.26 -16.64
C GLN A 180 13.33 -35.10 -15.80
N ALA A 181 14.08 -34.01 -15.79
CA ALA A 181 13.74 -32.78 -15.07
C ALA A 181 13.74 -31.59 -16.03
N TYR A 182 13.02 -30.53 -15.67
CA TYR A 182 13.04 -29.29 -16.42
C TYR A 182 14.20 -28.42 -15.97
N LYS A 183 15.15 -28.15 -16.87
CA LYS A 183 16.16 -27.11 -16.68
C LYS A 183 15.54 -25.76 -17.01
N LEU A 184 15.51 -24.86 -16.04
CA LEU A 184 14.92 -23.54 -16.21
C LEU A 184 15.85 -22.64 -17.02
N ARG A 185 15.28 -21.89 -17.97
CA ARG A 185 15.92 -20.77 -18.66
C ARG A 185 15.44 -19.43 -18.11
N LYS A 186 14.20 -19.41 -17.61
CA LYS A 186 13.54 -18.22 -17.07
C LYS A 186 13.02 -18.49 -15.67
N ALA A 187 12.80 -17.42 -14.93
CA ALA A 187 12.40 -17.51 -13.55
C ALA A 187 10.94 -18.00 -13.42
N LEU A 188 10.69 -18.79 -12.39
CA LEU A 188 9.38 -19.38 -12.12
C LEU A 188 8.83 -18.86 -10.78
N TYR A 189 7.52 -18.77 -10.66
CA TYR A 189 6.86 -18.43 -9.39
C TYR A 189 7.31 -19.37 -8.26
N GLY A 190 7.65 -18.82 -7.10
CA GLY A 190 8.17 -19.61 -5.99
C GLY A 190 9.66 -19.95 -6.12
N LEU A 191 10.40 -19.34 -7.05
CA LEU A 191 11.85 -19.23 -6.90
C LEU A 191 12.18 -17.97 -6.08
N LYS A 192 13.13 -18.08 -5.15
CA LYS A 192 13.58 -16.96 -4.32
C LYS A 192 14.20 -15.82 -5.13
N GLN A 193 14.80 -16.11 -6.29
CA GLN A 193 15.41 -15.12 -7.18
C GLN A 193 14.47 -14.56 -8.26
N ALA A 194 13.24 -15.08 -8.40
CA ALA A 194 12.36 -14.70 -9.50
C ALA A 194 12.01 -13.20 -9.57
N PRO A 195 11.69 -12.51 -8.46
CA PRO A 195 11.44 -11.07 -8.49
C PRO A 195 12.67 -10.28 -8.96
N ARG A 196 13.88 -10.72 -8.58
CA ARG A 196 15.14 -10.07 -8.97
C ARG A 196 15.40 -10.23 -10.45
N ALA A 197 15.23 -11.45 -11.00
CA ALA A 197 15.42 -11.74 -12.41
C ALA A 197 14.48 -10.89 -13.29
N TRP A 198 13.20 -10.81 -12.91
CA TRP A 198 12.23 -9.96 -13.58
C TRP A 198 12.62 -8.48 -13.53
N TYR A 199 12.87 -7.95 -12.33
CA TYR A 199 13.25 -6.55 -12.17
C TYR A 199 14.54 -6.20 -12.96
N ALA A 200 15.54 -7.09 -12.97
CA ALA A 200 16.77 -6.89 -13.72
C ALA A 200 16.53 -6.80 -15.24
N ARG A 201 15.64 -7.65 -15.77
CA ARG A 201 15.24 -7.61 -17.19
C ARG A 201 14.53 -6.31 -17.55
N LEU A 202 13.55 -5.91 -16.75
CA LEU A 202 12.79 -4.69 -16.98
C LEU A 202 13.67 -3.45 -16.85
N LYS A 203 14.50 -3.38 -15.80
CA LYS A 203 15.48 -2.30 -15.61
C LYS A 203 16.41 -2.17 -16.82
N SER A 204 16.97 -3.28 -17.30
CA SER A 204 17.89 -3.26 -18.44
C SER A 204 17.20 -2.75 -19.72
N PHE A 205 15.93 -3.10 -19.91
CA PHE A 205 15.13 -2.57 -21.02
C PHE A 205 14.91 -1.06 -20.89
N LEU A 206 14.41 -0.58 -19.75
CA LEU A 206 14.13 0.84 -19.53
C LEU A 206 15.40 1.70 -19.67
N LEU A 207 16.53 1.26 -19.13
CA LEU A 207 17.80 1.98 -19.28
C LEU A 207 18.25 2.07 -20.74
N LYS A 208 18.09 0.98 -21.52
CA LYS A 208 18.39 1.00 -22.98
C LYS A 208 17.44 1.92 -23.75
N SER A 209 16.21 2.07 -23.28
CA SER A 209 15.21 3.01 -23.82
C SER A 209 15.45 4.47 -23.41
N GLY A 210 16.55 4.76 -22.71
CA GLY A 210 16.96 6.12 -22.34
C GLY A 210 16.43 6.62 -21.00
N PHE A 211 15.77 5.78 -20.22
CA PHE A 211 15.35 6.16 -18.87
C PHE A 211 16.54 6.24 -17.92
N VAL A 212 16.42 7.12 -16.93
CA VAL A 212 17.32 7.25 -15.78
C VAL A 212 16.59 6.77 -14.53
N MET A 213 17.28 6.03 -13.67
CA MET A 213 16.71 5.60 -12.39
C MET A 213 16.66 6.75 -11.39
N GLY A 214 15.66 6.73 -10.51
CA GLY A 214 15.56 7.62 -9.36
C GLY A 214 16.80 7.60 -8.48
N SER A 215 17.13 8.75 -7.90
CA SER A 215 18.30 8.93 -7.05
C SER A 215 18.16 8.12 -5.77
N VAL A 216 16.96 8.12 -5.18
CA VAL A 216 16.65 7.43 -3.92
C VAL A 216 15.82 6.17 -4.15
N ASP A 217 14.72 6.27 -4.90
CA ASP A 217 13.87 5.11 -5.20
C ASP A 217 14.35 4.40 -6.47
N LYS A 218 14.84 3.17 -6.32
CA LYS A 218 15.33 2.35 -7.44
C LYS A 218 14.20 1.71 -8.25
N THR A 219 12.96 1.84 -7.82
CA THR A 219 11.79 1.43 -8.60
C THR A 219 11.19 2.56 -9.44
N LEU A 220 11.72 3.78 -9.32
CA LEU A 220 11.35 4.93 -10.14
C LEU A 220 12.29 5.06 -11.35
N PHE A 221 11.71 5.27 -12.53
CA PHE A 221 12.39 5.54 -13.79
C PHE A 221 11.83 6.81 -14.41
N LEU A 222 12.74 7.65 -14.91
CA LEU A 222 12.46 8.97 -15.43
C LEU A 222 12.99 9.10 -16.85
N LEU A 223 12.20 9.66 -17.74
CA LEU A 223 12.61 10.02 -19.08
C LEU A 223 12.26 11.49 -19.31
N SER A 224 13.23 12.29 -19.73
CA SER A 224 12.98 13.69 -20.09
C SER A 224 13.64 14.01 -21.42
N ARG A 225 12.87 14.62 -22.33
CA ARG A 225 13.34 15.03 -23.65
C ARG A 225 12.50 16.20 -24.14
N GLY A 226 13.16 17.28 -24.58
CA GLY A 226 12.46 18.41 -25.20
C GLY A 226 11.46 19.13 -24.27
N GLY A 227 11.67 19.08 -22.95
CA GLY A 227 10.76 19.65 -21.94
C GLY A 227 9.66 18.70 -21.49
N ASP A 228 9.40 17.62 -22.24
CA ASP A 228 8.48 16.58 -21.80
C ASP A 228 9.14 15.66 -20.75
N THR A 229 8.30 15.12 -19.87
CA THR A 229 8.71 14.20 -18.81
C THR A 229 7.77 13.01 -18.75
N LEU A 230 8.34 11.82 -18.59
CA LEU A 230 7.62 10.58 -18.36
C LEU A 230 8.22 9.91 -17.11
N ARG A 231 7.33 9.48 -16.22
CA ARG A 231 7.64 8.88 -14.92
C ARG A 231 7.04 7.48 -14.90
N VAL A 232 7.83 6.50 -14.50
CA VAL A 232 7.44 5.09 -14.43
C VAL A 232 7.84 4.56 -13.06
N GLN A 233 6.87 4.11 -12.29
CA GLN A 233 7.05 3.49 -10.98
C GLN A 233 6.70 2.00 -11.08
N ILE A 234 7.64 1.15 -10.69
CA ILE A 234 7.48 -0.31 -10.78
C ILE A 234 7.12 -0.88 -9.41
N TYR A 235 6.03 -1.63 -9.33
CA TYR A 235 5.68 -2.44 -8.18
C TYR A 235 5.56 -3.91 -8.60
N VAL A 236 6.65 -4.66 -8.50
CA VAL A 236 6.68 -6.09 -8.87
C VAL A 236 6.17 -6.31 -10.30
N ASP A 237 4.95 -6.79 -10.49
CA ASP A 237 4.33 -7.10 -11.79
C ASP A 237 3.51 -5.90 -12.34
N ASP A 238 3.14 -4.96 -11.47
CA ASP A 238 2.35 -3.78 -11.81
C ASP A 238 3.26 -2.59 -12.14
N ILE A 239 2.93 -1.86 -13.20
CA ILE A 239 3.67 -0.67 -13.65
C ILE A 239 2.73 0.52 -13.69
N ILE A 240 3.04 1.53 -12.87
CA ILE A 240 2.35 2.80 -12.83
C ILE A 240 3.17 3.81 -13.63
N PHE A 241 2.55 4.56 -14.53
CA PHE A 241 3.27 5.56 -15.31
C PHE A 241 2.40 6.75 -15.73
N GLY A 242 3.05 7.90 -15.85
CA GLY A 242 2.40 9.13 -16.29
C GLY A 242 3.42 10.13 -16.78
N GLY A 243 2.98 11.08 -17.60
CA GLY A 243 3.86 12.07 -18.18
C GLY A 243 3.13 13.35 -18.55
N SER A 244 3.90 14.38 -18.89
CA SER A 244 3.41 15.70 -19.28
C SER A 244 2.57 15.69 -20.57
N SER A 245 2.68 14.62 -21.36
CA SER A 245 2.04 14.52 -22.67
C SER A 245 1.46 13.12 -22.89
N HIS A 246 0.19 13.08 -23.30
CA HIS A 246 -0.50 11.83 -23.63
C HIS A 246 0.21 11.05 -24.74
N VAL A 247 0.84 11.75 -25.70
CA VAL A 247 1.60 11.09 -26.79
C VAL A 247 2.74 10.24 -26.23
N TRP A 248 3.44 10.75 -25.22
CA TRP A 248 4.53 10.03 -24.56
C TRP A 248 4.03 8.83 -23.75
N VAL A 249 2.92 9.01 -23.04
CA VAL A 249 2.26 7.93 -22.27
C VAL A 249 1.84 6.80 -23.20
N SER A 250 1.15 7.11 -24.31
CA SER A 250 0.76 6.11 -25.30
C SER A 250 1.97 5.45 -25.99
N SER A 251 2.98 6.23 -26.38
CA SER A 251 4.20 5.68 -26.99
C SER A 251 4.93 4.72 -26.05
N PHE A 252 4.97 5.01 -24.76
CA PHE A 252 5.56 4.12 -23.77
C PHE A 252 4.74 2.82 -23.63
N ALA A 253 3.42 2.93 -23.53
CA ALA A 253 2.54 1.76 -23.46
C ALA A 253 2.68 0.84 -24.69
N GLU A 254 2.80 1.41 -25.88
CA GLU A 254 3.10 0.65 -27.10
C GLU A 254 4.49 -0.02 -27.04
N GLN A 255 5.51 0.71 -26.61
CA GLN A 255 6.87 0.18 -26.51
C GLN A 255 6.93 -1.00 -25.54
N MET A 256 6.28 -0.88 -24.39
CA MET A 256 6.16 -1.95 -23.39
C MET A 256 5.40 -3.16 -23.94
N SER A 257 4.30 -2.93 -24.67
CA SER A 257 3.47 -3.99 -25.26
C SER A 257 4.14 -4.73 -26.42
N ARG A 258 5.13 -4.10 -27.07
CA ARG A 258 5.96 -4.75 -28.10
C ARG A 258 7.02 -5.66 -27.51
N GLU A 259 7.56 -5.30 -26.35
CA GLU A 259 8.63 -6.05 -25.69
C GLU A 259 8.09 -7.17 -24.77
N PHE A 260 6.99 -6.90 -24.06
CA PHE A 260 6.42 -7.78 -23.05
C PHE A 260 4.93 -8.04 -23.34
N GLU A 261 4.42 -9.19 -22.91
CA GLU A 261 2.98 -9.44 -22.98
C GLU A 261 2.27 -8.61 -21.89
N MET A 262 1.73 -7.46 -22.28
CA MET A 262 1.10 -6.51 -21.38
C MET A 262 -0.43 -6.58 -21.44
N SER A 263 -1.07 -6.15 -20.35
CA SER A 263 -2.48 -5.80 -20.34
C SER A 263 -2.61 -4.34 -19.90
N LEU A 264 -3.11 -3.47 -20.79
CA LEU A 264 -3.39 -2.07 -20.43
C LEU A 264 -4.66 -2.02 -19.58
N MET A 265 -4.55 -1.54 -18.34
CA MET A 265 -5.68 -1.45 -17.41
C MET A 265 -6.39 -0.08 -17.50
N GLY A 266 -5.78 0.90 -18.18
CA GLY A 266 -6.34 2.23 -18.37
C GLY A 266 -6.21 3.08 -17.09
N VAL A 267 -7.25 3.87 -16.81
CA VAL A 267 -7.26 4.78 -15.65
C VAL A 267 -7.28 3.97 -14.35
N PHE A 268 -6.34 4.31 -13.47
CA PHE A 268 -6.09 3.72 -12.15
C PHE A 268 -7.35 3.65 -11.25
N GLN A 269 -8.03 2.50 -11.23
CA GLN A 269 -9.25 2.27 -10.41
C GLN A 269 -9.03 1.30 -9.25
N PHE A 270 -8.14 0.33 -9.41
CA PHE A 270 -7.80 -0.64 -8.37
C PHE A 270 -6.31 -0.95 -8.42
N PHE A 271 -5.59 -0.70 -7.32
CA PHE A 271 -4.16 -0.97 -7.27
C PHE A 271 -3.77 -1.54 -5.91
N LEU A 272 -3.11 -2.71 -5.91
CA LEU A 272 -2.72 -3.43 -4.68
C LEU A 272 -3.87 -3.60 -3.66
N GLY A 273 -5.09 -3.76 -4.15
CA GLY A 273 -6.31 -3.89 -3.35
C GLY A 273 -6.81 -2.57 -2.74
N LEU A 274 -6.24 -1.43 -3.13
CA LEU A 274 -6.80 -0.09 -2.93
C LEU A 274 -7.80 0.22 -4.02
N GLN A 275 -8.90 0.87 -3.67
CA GLN A 275 -9.92 1.35 -4.61
C GLN A 275 -9.72 2.84 -4.82
N ILE A 276 -9.69 3.27 -6.06
CA ILE A 276 -9.31 4.62 -6.46
C ILE A 276 -10.44 5.18 -7.31
N LYS A 277 -10.98 6.31 -6.85
CA LYS A 277 -12.05 7.04 -7.52
C LYS A 277 -11.53 8.41 -7.89
N PRO A 278 -11.06 8.60 -9.13
CA PRO A 278 -10.75 9.92 -9.63
C PRO A 278 -12.04 10.74 -9.79
N GLY A 279 -11.96 12.02 -9.44
CA GLY A 279 -13.00 13.03 -9.66
C GLY A 279 -12.38 14.35 -10.10
N PRO A 280 -13.19 15.34 -10.50
CA PRO A 280 -12.70 16.64 -10.98
C PRO A 280 -11.92 17.40 -9.90
N GLU A 281 -12.32 17.30 -8.64
CA GLU A 281 -11.70 18.01 -7.53
C GLU A 281 -10.55 17.26 -6.87
N GLY A 282 -10.31 16.00 -7.23
CA GLY A 282 -9.30 15.18 -6.57
C GLY A 282 -9.49 13.69 -6.74
N ILE A 283 -8.72 12.92 -5.98
CA ILE A 283 -8.71 11.47 -6.01
C ILE A 283 -9.11 10.95 -4.63
N PHE A 284 -10.08 10.06 -4.60
CA PHE A 284 -10.46 9.36 -3.38
C PHE A 284 -9.89 7.94 -3.38
N VAL A 285 -9.09 7.60 -2.36
CA VAL A 285 -8.44 6.29 -2.22
C VAL A 285 -8.98 5.59 -0.97
N HIS A 286 -9.63 4.44 -1.13
CA HIS A 286 -10.31 3.74 -0.04
C HIS A 286 -10.24 2.22 -0.17
N GLN A 287 -10.63 1.49 0.88
CA GLN A 287 -10.68 0.02 0.91
C GLN A 287 -12.03 -0.47 1.45
N ALA A 288 -13.13 0.09 0.94
CA ALA A 288 -14.47 -0.18 1.47
C ALA A 288 -14.91 -1.63 1.26
N LYS A 289 -14.61 -2.22 0.09
CA LYS A 289 -14.86 -3.64 -0.19
C LYS A 289 -14.11 -4.52 0.81
N TYR A 290 -12.80 -4.31 0.95
CA TYR A 290 -11.97 -5.06 1.90
C TYR A 290 -12.45 -4.88 3.34
N THR A 291 -12.86 -3.68 3.73
CA THR A 291 -13.42 -3.40 5.07
C THR A 291 -14.67 -4.25 5.33
N ARG A 292 -15.59 -4.35 4.35
CA ARG A 292 -16.77 -5.23 4.46
C ARG A 292 -16.38 -6.72 4.51
N ASP A 293 -15.41 -7.12 3.69
CA ASP A 293 -14.94 -8.50 3.63
C ASP A 293 -14.34 -8.96 4.97
N ILE A 294 -13.52 -8.12 5.64
CA ILE A 294 -12.95 -8.45 6.94
C ILE A 294 -14.01 -8.41 8.06
N LEU A 295 -14.99 -7.51 7.99
CA LEU A 295 -16.11 -7.50 8.93
C LEU A 295 -16.94 -8.79 8.83
N LYS A 296 -17.16 -9.29 7.61
CA LYS A 296 -17.82 -10.59 7.39
C LYS A 296 -16.95 -11.75 7.88
N LYS A 297 -15.66 -11.75 7.53
CA LYS A 297 -14.69 -12.81 7.89
C LYS A 297 -14.59 -13.04 9.40
N PHE A 298 -14.68 -11.99 10.21
CA PHE A 298 -14.58 -12.06 11.67
C PHE A 298 -15.93 -11.92 12.38
N GLU A 299 -17.04 -12.13 11.66
CA GLU A 299 -18.40 -12.14 12.23
C GLU A 299 -18.78 -10.84 12.97
N MET A 300 -18.26 -9.70 12.50
CA MET A 300 -18.49 -8.37 13.08
C MET A 300 -19.65 -7.62 12.43
N GLY A 301 -20.35 -8.25 11.48
CA GLY A 301 -21.46 -7.68 10.72
C GLY A 301 -22.61 -7.15 11.58
N ASP A 302 -22.97 -7.86 12.65
CA ASP A 302 -24.09 -7.50 13.55
C ASP A 302 -23.65 -6.75 14.82
N SER A 303 -22.34 -6.50 14.97
CA SER A 303 -21.80 -5.83 16.15
C SER A 303 -22.32 -4.39 16.32
N LYS A 304 -22.51 -3.90 17.56
CA LYS A 304 -22.91 -2.50 17.78
C LYS A 304 -21.79 -1.55 17.33
N PRO A 305 -22.04 -0.54 16.47
CA PRO A 305 -20.99 0.37 16.01
C PRO A 305 -20.35 1.15 17.17
N MET A 306 -19.10 1.59 16.99
CA MET A 306 -18.38 2.48 17.91
C MET A 306 -17.85 3.69 17.15
N THR A 307 -17.82 4.86 17.80
CA THR A 307 -17.41 6.12 17.15
C THR A 307 -15.90 6.34 17.16
N THR A 308 -15.14 5.58 17.97
CA THR A 308 -13.67 5.65 18.09
C THR A 308 -13.06 4.25 18.11
N PRO A 309 -11.86 4.05 17.52
CA PRO A 309 -11.23 2.73 17.43
C PRO A 309 -10.75 2.20 18.78
N MET A 310 -10.49 3.09 19.73
CA MET A 310 -9.99 2.78 21.07
C MET A 310 -10.62 3.72 22.11
N SER A 311 -10.73 3.29 23.36
CA SER A 311 -11.20 4.13 24.46
C SER A 311 -10.01 4.87 25.08
N THR A 312 -10.20 6.08 25.59
CA THR A 312 -9.20 6.80 26.40
C THR A 312 -8.88 6.07 27.70
N ASN A 313 -9.88 5.38 28.26
CA ASN A 313 -9.70 4.50 29.42
C ASN A 313 -9.10 3.12 29.08
N THR A 314 -8.77 2.84 27.81
CA THR A 314 -8.20 1.55 27.42
C THR A 314 -6.76 1.45 27.92
N ALA A 315 -6.57 0.65 28.95
CA ALA A 315 -5.31 0.24 29.50
C ALA A 315 -5.01 -1.20 29.08
N LEU A 316 -4.11 -1.40 28.11
CA LEU A 316 -3.64 -2.74 27.77
C LEU A 316 -2.32 -3.00 28.49
N ASP A 317 -2.23 -4.13 29.18
CA ASP A 317 -1.04 -4.69 29.80
C ASP A 317 -0.89 -6.16 29.36
N ALA A 318 0.00 -6.95 29.96
CA ALA A 318 0.20 -8.34 29.55
C ALA A 318 -1.02 -9.24 29.83
N ASP A 319 -1.90 -8.86 30.76
CA ASP A 319 -3.08 -9.60 31.20
C ASP A 319 -2.73 -11.08 31.46
N GLU A 320 -1.71 -11.33 32.29
CA GLU A 320 -1.14 -12.67 32.50
C GLU A 320 -2.16 -13.68 33.03
N ASP A 321 -3.07 -13.19 33.89
CA ASP A 321 -4.19 -13.94 34.46
C ASP A 321 -5.40 -14.03 33.52
N GLY A 322 -5.38 -13.29 32.41
CA GLY A 322 -6.44 -13.27 31.42
C GLY A 322 -6.58 -14.58 30.66
N GLU A 323 -7.79 -14.88 30.21
CA GLU A 323 -8.05 -16.04 29.36
C GLU A 323 -7.25 -15.94 28.05
N ALA A 324 -6.49 -16.99 27.73
CA ALA A 324 -5.70 -17.07 26.51
C ALA A 324 -6.59 -17.08 25.26
N VAL A 325 -6.13 -16.41 24.21
CA VAL A 325 -6.80 -16.37 22.90
C VAL A 325 -5.97 -17.14 21.89
N ASP A 326 -6.63 -17.78 20.91
CA ASP A 326 -5.93 -18.47 19.83
C ASP A 326 -5.02 -17.50 19.06
N GLN A 327 -3.74 -17.85 18.96
CA GLN A 327 -2.73 -17.00 18.33
C GLN A 327 -2.98 -16.84 16.83
N LYS A 328 -3.49 -17.87 16.16
CA LYS A 328 -3.72 -17.85 14.72
C LYS A 328 -4.91 -16.95 14.36
N GLU A 329 -6.00 -17.03 15.12
CA GLU A 329 -7.15 -16.11 15.04
C GLU A 329 -6.69 -14.68 15.25
N PHE A 330 -6.01 -14.39 16.37
CA PHE A 330 -5.59 -13.04 16.72
C PHE A 330 -4.62 -12.44 15.69
N ARG A 331 -3.61 -13.20 15.25
CA ARG A 331 -2.69 -12.77 14.17
C ARG A 331 -3.43 -12.57 12.86
N GLY A 332 -4.45 -13.38 12.58
CA GLY A 332 -5.33 -13.20 11.43
C GLY A 332 -6.08 -11.86 11.47
N MET A 333 -6.62 -11.49 12.64
CA MET A 333 -7.29 -10.19 12.84
C MET A 333 -6.32 -9.02 12.67
N ILE A 334 -5.16 -9.07 13.36
CA ILE A 334 -4.14 -8.02 13.29
C ILE A 334 -3.59 -7.86 11.88
N GLY A 335 -3.27 -8.96 11.18
CA GLY A 335 -2.78 -8.91 9.81
C GLY A 335 -3.79 -8.27 8.85
N SER A 336 -5.08 -8.60 9.00
CA SER A 336 -6.15 -7.97 8.22
C SER A 336 -6.27 -6.46 8.50
N LEU A 337 -6.16 -6.03 9.76
CA LEU A 337 -6.22 -4.62 10.12
C LEU A 337 -4.98 -3.84 9.68
N LEU A 338 -3.78 -4.44 9.79
CA LEU A 338 -2.52 -3.83 9.34
C LEU A 338 -2.56 -3.54 7.84
N TYR A 339 -3.11 -4.44 7.03
CA TYR A 339 -3.28 -4.17 5.60
C TYR A 339 -4.26 -3.02 5.34
N LEU A 340 -5.33 -2.90 6.12
CA LEU A 340 -6.30 -1.80 6.00
C LEU A 340 -5.72 -0.43 6.41
N THR A 341 -4.68 -0.41 7.26
CA THR A 341 -4.01 0.85 7.64
C THR A 341 -3.44 1.61 6.44
N ALA A 342 -3.27 0.97 5.28
CA ALA A 342 -2.87 1.61 4.03
C ALA A 342 -3.83 2.72 3.56
N THR A 343 -5.10 2.68 3.93
CA THR A 343 -6.07 3.76 3.65
C THR A 343 -6.79 4.29 4.89
N ARG A 344 -6.51 3.67 6.04
CA ARG A 344 -7.12 3.98 7.34
C ARG A 344 -6.06 4.40 8.36
N PRO A 345 -5.41 5.57 8.20
CA PRO A 345 -4.46 6.07 9.19
C PRO A 345 -5.10 6.24 10.58
N ASP A 346 -6.41 6.50 10.62
CA ASP A 346 -7.19 6.72 11.82
C ASP A 346 -7.27 5.51 12.76
N ILE A 347 -7.00 4.29 12.28
CA ILE A 347 -6.90 3.09 13.13
C ILE A 347 -5.45 2.69 13.45
N GLN A 348 -4.45 3.37 12.86
CA GLN A 348 -3.04 2.96 12.89
C GLN A 348 -2.54 2.73 14.32
N PHE A 349 -2.76 3.69 15.22
CA PHE A 349 -2.31 3.60 16.61
C PHE A 349 -2.95 2.39 17.31
N ALA A 350 -4.28 2.28 17.24
CA ALA A 350 -5.03 1.22 17.91
C ALA A 350 -4.57 -0.17 17.44
N VAL A 351 -4.37 -0.35 16.13
CA VAL A 351 -3.87 -1.60 15.55
C VAL A 351 -2.44 -1.89 16.01
N CYS A 352 -1.55 -0.90 15.94
CA CYS A 352 -0.16 -1.05 16.37
C CYS A 352 -0.01 -1.35 17.87
N LEU A 353 -0.88 -0.81 18.72
CA LEU A 353 -0.90 -1.13 20.15
C LEU A 353 -1.35 -2.59 20.37
N CYS A 354 -2.46 -3.00 19.77
CA CYS A 354 -2.96 -4.38 19.89
C CYS A 354 -1.98 -5.42 19.32
N ALA A 355 -1.26 -5.09 18.25
CA ALA A 355 -0.29 -5.98 17.62
C ALA A 355 0.88 -6.37 18.54
N ARG A 356 1.16 -5.60 19.59
CA ARG A 356 2.22 -5.90 20.58
C ARG A 356 1.99 -7.23 21.31
N TYR A 357 0.74 -7.68 21.37
CA TYR A 357 0.31 -8.86 22.12
C TYR A 357 0.14 -10.11 21.25
N GLN A 358 0.49 -10.06 19.97
CA GLN A 358 0.29 -11.18 19.03
C GLN A 358 1.06 -12.48 19.37
N ALA A 359 2.07 -12.39 20.24
CA ALA A 359 2.84 -13.54 20.71
C ALA A 359 2.08 -14.34 21.77
N SER A 360 1.32 -13.66 22.63
CA SER A 360 0.55 -14.26 23.73
C SER A 360 -0.73 -13.43 23.98
N PRO A 361 -1.74 -13.50 23.10
CA PRO A 361 -2.94 -12.67 23.21
C PRO A 361 -3.90 -13.21 24.28
N ARG A 362 -4.71 -12.28 24.81
CA ARG A 362 -5.67 -12.52 25.91
C ARG A 362 -7.04 -11.98 25.53
N THR A 363 -8.08 -12.35 26.29
CA THR A 363 -9.45 -11.91 25.99
C THR A 363 -9.58 -10.38 25.99
N SER A 364 -8.89 -9.66 26.88
CA SER A 364 -8.81 -8.18 26.87
C SER A 364 -8.27 -7.63 25.55
N HIS A 365 -7.16 -8.19 25.05
CA HIS A 365 -6.56 -7.86 23.75
C HIS A 365 -7.54 -8.09 22.60
N ARG A 366 -8.21 -9.25 22.58
CA ARG A 366 -9.21 -9.57 21.55
C ARG A 366 -10.39 -8.60 21.59
N GLN A 367 -10.85 -8.20 22.78
CA GLN A 367 -11.92 -7.20 22.92
C GLN A 367 -11.50 -5.83 22.36
N ALA A 368 -10.25 -5.41 22.59
CA ALA A 368 -9.72 -4.19 22.00
C ALA A 368 -9.69 -4.24 20.47
N VAL A 369 -9.28 -5.37 19.88
CA VAL A 369 -9.32 -5.57 18.42
C VAL A 369 -10.77 -5.58 17.90
N LYS A 370 -11.70 -6.25 18.61
CA LYS A 370 -13.14 -6.22 18.26
C LYS A 370 -13.71 -4.80 18.30
N ARG A 371 -13.25 -3.93 19.20
CA ARG A 371 -13.63 -2.50 19.19
C ARG A 371 -13.21 -1.80 17.89
N ILE A 372 -12.01 -2.06 17.39
CA ILE A 372 -11.54 -1.49 16.11
C ILE A 372 -12.50 -1.91 14.97
N PHE A 373 -12.88 -3.19 14.91
CA PHE A 373 -13.88 -3.64 13.93
C PHE A 373 -15.24 -2.95 14.09
N ARG A 374 -15.72 -2.74 15.32
CA ARG A 374 -16.96 -1.98 15.57
C ARG A 374 -16.87 -0.54 15.07
N TYR A 375 -15.69 0.07 15.13
CA TYR A 375 -15.43 1.39 14.54
C TYR A 375 -15.38 1.36 13.01
N LEU A 376 -14.79 0.33 12.42
CA LEU A 376 -14.83 0.12 10.96
C LEU A 376 -16.27 -0.09 10.45
N LYS A 377 -17.13 -0.76 11.21
CA LYS A 377 -18.56 -0.87 10.91
C LYS A 377 -19.25 0.50 10.93
N PHE A 378 -18.85 1.40 11.83
CA PHE A 378 -19.37 2.77 11.87
C PHE A 378 -18.89 3.62 10.68
N THR A 379 -17.71 3.32 10.12
CA THR A 379 -17.06 4.09 9.05
C THR A 379 -16.57 3.20 7.89
N PRO A 380 -17.46 2.47 7.20
CA PRO A 380 -17.06 1.46 6.22
C PRO A 380 -16.54 2.05 4.91
N GLU A 381 -16.91 3.30 4.60
CA GLU A 381 -16.53 3.99 3.35
C GLU A 381 -15.41 5.02 3.51
N LEU A 382 -14.88 5.18 4.72
CA LEU A 382 -13.82 6.15 4.99
C LEU A 382 -12.55 5.80 4.19
N GLY A 383 -11.95 6.82 3.59
CA GLY A 383 -10.69 6.72 2.84
C GLY A 383 -9.96 8.06 2.81
N LEU A 384 -8.90 8.13 2.00
CA LEU A 384 -8.04 9.30 1.85
C LEU A 384 -8.51 10.17 0.69
N TRP A 385 -8.47 11.49 0.87
CA TRP A 385 -8.78 12.46 -0.17
C TRP A 385 -7.52 13.23 -0.60
N TYR A 386 -7.24 13.23 -1.89
CA TYR A 386 -6.15 13.96 -2.52
C TYR A 386 -6.73 15.06 -3.40
N SER A 387 -6.74 16.30 -2.91
CA SER A 387 -7.32 17.43 -3.64
C SER A 387 -6.41 17.91 -4.76
N SER A 388 -6.99 18.20 -5.92
CA SER A 388 -6.32 18.84 -7.07
C SER A 388 -6.01 20.33 -6.83
N GLY A 389 -6.82 21.01 -6.01
CA GLY A 389 -6.69 22.45 -5.73
C GLY A 389 -5.68 22.81 -4.63
N SER A 390 -4.92 21.83 -4.11
CA SER A 390 -3.97 22.10 -3.05
C SER A 390 -2.66 22.70 -3.57
N SER A 391 -2.15 23.73 -2.89
CA SER A 391 -0.78 24.17 -3.10
C SER A 391 0.23 23.05 -2.76
N LEU A 392 1.30 22.97 -3.56
CA LEU A 392 2.37 21.99 -3.34
C LEU A 392 3.31 22.48 -2.23
N SER A 393 3.08 21.99 -1.02
CA SER A 393 3.94 22.25 0.14
C SER A 393 4.23 20.97 0.91
N LEU A 394 5.50 20.67 1.18
CA LEU A 394 5.86 19.52 2.00
C LEU A 394 5.97 19.94 3.47
N ARG A 395 5.30 19.22 4.38
CA ARG A 395 5.39 19.44 5.83
C ARG A 395 5.21 18.14 6.61
N GLY A 396 5.82 18.06 7.79
CA GLY A 396 5.71 16.90 8.68
C GLY A 396 5.30 17.31 10.09
N PHE A 397 4.65 16.38 10.79
CA PHE A 397 4.26 16.49 12.19
C PHE A 397 4.86 15.31 12.94
N SER A 398 5.35 15.55 14.15
CA SER A 398 5.83 14.52 15.05
C SER A 398 5.32 14.75 16.46
N ASP A 399 4.94 13.67 17.12
CA ASP A 399 4.50 13.63 18.53
C ASP A 399 4.99 12.33 19.17
N ALA A 400 5.25 12.34 20.47
CA ALA A 400 5.60 11.16 21.24
C ALA A 400 4.80 11.05 22.55
N ASP A 401 4.11 9.92 22.70
CA ASP A 401 3.54 9.53 23.99
C ASP A 401 4.65 8.95 24.89
N HIS A 402 5.21 9.80 25.76
CA HIS A 402 6.33 9.47 26.62
C HIS A 402 5.97 8.38 27.65
N ALA A 403 6.77 7.32 27.67
CA ALA A 403 6.61 6.18 28.59
C ALA A 403 5.22 5.53 28.59
N GLY A 404 4.45 5.69 27.49
CA GLY A 404 3.07 5.20 27.39
C GLY A 404 2.91 3.68 27.38
N CYS A 405 3.96 2.91 27.09
CA CYS A 405 3.90 1.45 27.18
C CYS A 405 3.98 0.98 28.63
N ARG A 406 2.91 0.38 29.15
CA ARG A 406 2.83 -0.09 30.54
C ARG A 406 3.76 -1.25 30.89
N ILE A 407 4.25 -1.98 29.89
CA ILE A 407 5.10 -3.17 30.08
C ILE A 407 6.57 -2.79 30.27
N ASP A 408 7.11 -1.96 29.37
CA ASP A 408 8.55 -1.65 29.31
C ASP A 408 8.85 -0.16 29.37
N HIS A 409 7.85 0.68 29.66
CA HIS A 409 7.95 2.14 29.71
C HIS A 409 8.56 2.78 28.45
N LYS A 410 8.50 2.09 27.31
CA LYS A 410 8.91 2.68 26.04
C LYS A 410 7.84 3.62 25.52
N SER A 411 8.29 4.72 24.92
CA SER A 411 7.40 5.74 24.37
C SER A 411 6.80 5.27 23.03
N THR A 412 5.66 5.83 22.63
CA THR A 412 5.09 5.60 21.29
C THR A 412 5.31 6.84 20.43
N SER A 413 5.98 6.67 19.29
CA SER A 413 6.24 7.71 18.30
C SER A 413 5.16 7.74 17.23
N GLY A 414 4.59 8.92 17.00
CA GLY A 414 3.63 9.21 15.94
C GLY A 414 4.22 10.21 14.96
N THR A 415 4.08 9.95 13.66
CA THR A 415 4.47 10.91 12.63
C THR A 415 3.46 10.93 11.51
N CYS A 416 3.34 12.08 10.83
CA CYS A 416 2.67 12.17 9.55
C CYS A 416 3.26 13.27 8.67
N GLN A 417 3.28 13.02 7.37
CA GLN A 417 3.83 13.92 6.36
C GLN A 417 2.76 14.20 5.30
N LEU A 418 2.62 15.48 4.98
CA LEU A 418 1.66 15.96 3.99
C LEU A 418 2.38 16.56 2.81
N LEU A 419 1.79 16.35 1.64
CA LEU A 419 2.05 17.13 0.44
C LEU A 419 0.81 17.98 0.19
N GLY A 420 0.93 19.28 0.43
CA GLY A 420 -0.19 20.21 0.49
C GLY A 420 -1.12 19.91 1.67
N THR A 421 -2.39 19.68 1.36
CA THR A 421 -3.41 19.21 2.31
C THR A 421 -3.47 17.68 2.40
N SER A 422 -2.84 16.95 1.47
CA SER A 422 -2.96 15.51 1.37
C SER A 422 -2.00 14.76 2.29
N LEU A 423 -2.52 13.78 3.02
CA LEU A 423 -1.73 12.89 3.87
C LEU A 423 -1.08 11.79 3.02
N VAL A 424 0.24 11.80 2.94
CA VAL A 424 1.01 10.88 2.07
C VAL A 424 1.67 9.77 2.88
N SER A 425 2.21 10.09 4.05
CA SER A 425 2.93 9.14 4.91
C SER A 425 2.55 9.34 6.38
N TRP A 426 2.51 8.24 7.13
CA TRP A 426 2.23 8.24 8.56
C TRP A 426 2.85 7.01 9.22
N SER A 427 3.08 7.09 10.52
CA SER A 427 3.46 5.91 11.30
C SER A 427 3.10 6.05 12.77
N SER A 428 2.86 4.90 13.41
CA SER A 428 2.78 4.74 14.85
C SER A 428 3.74 3.61 15.24
N ARG A 429 4.77 3.89 16.04
CA ARG A 429 5.83 2.93 16.37
C ARG A 429 6.21 3.03 17.84
N LYS A 430 6.32 1.89 18.52
CA LYS A 430 6.96 1.85 19.84
C LYS A 430 8.46 2.16 19.67
N GLN A 431 9.00 3.07 20.47
CA GLN A 431 10.42 3.39 20.46
C GLN A 431 11.24 2.16 20.86
N ALA A 432 12.44 2.02 20.31
CA ALA A 432 13.31 0.88 20.58
C ALA A 432 13.93 0.95 21.98
N SER A 433 14.30 2.16 22.42
CA SER A 433 14.86 2.47 23.73
C SER A 433 13.83 3.13 24.64
N VAL A 434 14.03 2.99 25.95
CA VAL A 434 13.30 3.78 26.96
C VAL A 434 13.89 5.18 26.96
N SER A 435 13.03 6.18 26.88
CA SER A 435 13.43 7.60 26.96
C SER A 435 13.43 8.02 28.42
N LEU A 436 14.41 8.81 28.84
CA LEU A 436 14.54 9.27 30.23
C LEU A 436 13.76 10.58 30.49
N SER A 437 13.26 11.22 29.44
CA SER A 437 12.43 12.43 29.53
C SER A 437 11.49 12.55 28.33
N THR A 438 10.44 13.37 28.47
CA THR A 438 9.57 13.76 27.36
C THR A 438 10.37 14.44 26.24
N ILE A 439 11.35 15.28 26.59
CA ILE A 439 12.21 15.96 25.62
C ILE A 439 12.95 14.95 24.75
N GLU A 440 13.48 13.89 25.36
CA GLU A 440 14.17 12.83 24.64
C GLU A 440 13.23 12.06 23.70
N ALA A 441 12.05 11.67 24.19
CA ALA A 441 11.06 10.95 23.39
C ALA A 441 10.62 11.76 22.16
N GLU A 442 10.36 13.06 22.36
CA GLU A 442 10.00 14.02 21.32
C GLU A 442 11.13 14.22 20.29
N TYR A 443 12.36 14.32 20.77
CA TYR A 443 13.50 14.47 19.88
C TYR A 443 13.72 13.23 19.00
N ILE A 444 13.55 12.03 19.56
CA ILE A 444 13.67 10.76 18.82
C ILE A 444 12.64 10.69 17.68
N VAL A 445 11.39 11.09 17.93
CA VAL A 445 10.37 11.07 16.89
C VAL A 445 10.57 12.18 15.86
N ALA A 446 11.01 13.38 16.28
CA ALA A 446 11.33 14.48 15.39
C ALA A 446 12.48 14.12 14.43
N ALA A 447 13.54 13.46 14.92
CA ALA A 447 14.63 12.96 14.08
C ALA A 447 14.14 11.90 13.07
N SER A 448 13.21 11.04 13.50
CA SER A 448 12.61 10.02 12.63
C SER A 448 11.73 10.65 11.55
N CYS A 449 10.93 11.67 11.91
CA CYS A 449 10.11 12.44 10.98
C CYS A 449 10.97 13.22 9.97
N CYS A 450 12.06 13.85 10.44
CA CYS A 450 13.05 14.50 9.59
C CYS A 450 13.61 13.53 8.53
N SER A 451 14.00 12.31 8.92
CA SER A 451 14.49 11.29 7.98
C SER A 451 13.47 11.00 6.87
N GLN A 452 12.19 10.88 7.22
CA GLN A 452 11.12 10.65 6.26
C GLN A 452 10.89 11.86 5.35
N LEU A 453 10.94 13.09 5.88
CA LEU A 453 10.83 14.32 5.09
C LEU A 453 11.98 14.47 4.09
N LEU A 454 13.21 14.10 4.47
CA LEU A 454 14.36 14.13 3.57
C LEU A 454 14.25 13.10 2.44
N TRP A 455 13.72 11.91 2.75
CA TRP A 455 13.39 10.91 1.74
C TRP A 455 12.35 11.47 0.75
N MET A 456 11.25 12.04 1.26
CA MET A 456 10.22 12.66 0.42
C MET A 456 10.76 13.84 -0.40
N LYS A 457 11.58 14.72 0.19
CA LYS A 457 12.24 15.84 -0.50
C LYS A 457 13.05 15.35 -1.70
N SER A 458 13.81 14.27 -1.52
CA SER A 458 14.65 13.69 -2.56
C SER A 458 13.81 13.05 -3.66
N THR A 459 12.78 12.26 -3.30
CA THR A 459 11.82 11.69 -4.26
C THR A 459 11.10 12.78 -5.05
N LEU A 460 10.69 13.86 -4.41
CA LEU A 460 10.04 14.99 -5.10
C LEU A 460 11.02 15.77 -5.99
N SER A 461 12.30 15.81 -5.62
CA SER A 461 13.36 16.38 -6.47
C SER A 461 13.57 15.55 -7.74
N ASP A 462 13.50 14.22 -7.64
CA ASP A 462 13.49 13.31 -8.80
C ASP A 462 12.29 13.60 -9.72
N PHE A 463 11.16 14.06 -9.17
CA PHE A 463 10.00 14.52 -9.97
C PHE A 463 10.13 15.94 -10.54
N GLY A 464 11.24 16.64 -10.27
CA GLY A 464 11.48 18.01 -10.71
C GLY A 464 10.98 19.09 -9.75
N LEU A 465 10.42 18.71 -8.59
CA LEU A 465 9.96 19.66 -7.58
C LEU A 465 11.05 19.97 -6.56
N ARG A 466 11.35 21.25 -6.42
CA ARG A 466 12.33 21.73 -5.45
C ARG A 466 11.62 22.36 -4.27
N PHE A 467 11.88 21.80 -3.09
CA PHE A 467 11.43 22.37 -1.83
C PHE A 467 12.63 22.99 -1.12
N GLY A 468 12.43 24.20 -0.59
CA GLY A 468 13.41 24.87 0.26
C GLY A 468 13.49 24.22 1.64
N LYS A 469 13.34 25.05 2.66
CA LYS A 469 13.30 24.63 4.05
C LYS A 469 11.93 24.00 4.37
N ILE A 470 11.91 22.74 4.82
CA ILE A 470 10.68 21.99 5.04
C ILE A 470 10.22 22.14 6.50
N PRO A 471 8.98 22.59 6.77
CA PRO A 471 8.41 22.62 8.11
C PRO A 471 8.27 21.23 8.74
N LEU A 472 8.87 21.07 9.92
CA LEU A 472 8.65 19.98 10.87
C LEU A 472 8.00 20.57 12.12
N LEU A 473 6.72 20.26 12.29
CA LEU A 473 5.88 20.74 13.38
C LEU A 473 5.99 19.81 14.58
N VAL A 474 6.41 20.38 15.71
CA VAL A 474 6.64 19.69 16.99
C VAL A 474 5.97 20.52 18.09
N ASP A 475 5.33 19.88 19.05
CA ASP A 475 4.65 20.59 20.16
C ASP A 475 5.57 20.81 21.38
N SER A 476 6.71 20.11 21.45
CA SER A 476 7.73 20.31 22.47
C SER A 476 8.69 21.46 22.16
N THR A 477 8.43 22.63 22.74
CA THR A 477 9.34 23.81 22.70
C THR A 477 10.74 23.48 23.23
N SER A 478 10.84 22.59 24.22
CA SER A 478 12.09 22.11 24.78
C SER A 478 12.89 21.28 23.77
N ALA A 479 12.25 20.34 23.05
CA ALA A 479 12.91 19.56 22.00
C ALA A 479 13.41 20.46 20.86
N ILE A 480 12.60 21.45 20.45
CA ILE A 480 12.99 22.45 19.45
C ILE A 480 14.21 23.25 19.94
N SER A 481 14.21 23.69 21.19
CA SER A 481 15.30 24.48 21.77
C SER A 481 16.60 23.69 21.82
N VAL A 482 16.54 22.39 22.14
CA VAL A 482 17.71 21.50 22.12
C VAL A 482 18.24 21.30 20.71
N ALA A 483 17.37 21.18 19.69
CA ALA A 483 17.83 21.07 18.31
C ALA A 483 18.55 22.34 17.84
N LYS A 484 18.01 23.52 18.20
CA LYS A 484 18.53 24.83 17.80
C LYS A 484 19.84 25.20 18.52
N ASN A 485 20.02 24.79 19.79
CA ASN A 485 21.16 25.22 20.62
C ASN A 485 22.14 24.09 20.96
N PRO A 486 23.45 24.24 20.66
CA PRO A 486 24.44 23.17 20.86
C PRO A 486 24.89 22.94 22.32
N VAL A 487 24.59 23.85 23.24
CA VAL A 487 25.19 23.88 24.60
C VAL A 487 24.55 22.87 25.58
N LEU A 488 23.36 22.32 25.28
CA LEU A 488 22.55 21.53 26.21
C LEU A 488 22.91 20.02 26.28
N HIS A 489 24.09 19.58 25.85
CA HIS A 489 24.38 18.17 25.52
C HIS A 489 25.11 17.30 26.55
N SER A 490 25.45 17.82 27.72
CA SER A 490 26.24 17.05 28.70
C SER A 490 25.52 15.81 29.28
N ARG A 491 24.22 15.60 29.02
CA ARG A 491 23.41 14.56 29.69
C ARG A 491 22.76 13.49 28.78
N THR A 492 23.06 13.41 27.48
CA THR A 492 22.25 12.58 26.54
C THR A 492 23.04 11.77 25.50
N LYS A 493 24.15 11.13 25.90
CA LYS A 493 25.06 10.39 25.00
C LYS A 493 24.43 9.21 24.25
N HIS A 494 23.41 8.56 24.80
CA HIS A 494 22.80 7.34 24.24
C HIS A 494 21.92 7.58 23.00
N ILE A 495 21.64 8.84 22.65
CA ILE A 495 20.93 9.22 21.42
C ILE A 495 21.67 10.32 20.62
N ASP A 496 22.96 10.50 20.88
CA ASP A 496 23.81 11.57 20.34
C ASP A 496 23.80 11.63 18.80
N VAL A 497 23.82 10.47 18.13
CA VAL A 497 23.72 10.39 16.66
C VAL A 497 22.43 11.02 16.13
N ARG A 498 21.29 10.80 16.82
CA ARG A 498 20.01 11.41 16.43
C ARG A 498 20.02 12.92 16.70
N PHE A 499 20.64 13.36 17.79
CA PHE A 499 20.85 14.78 18.10
C PHE A 499 21.58 15.50 16.98
N HIS A 500 22.75 14.99 16.60
CA HIS A 500 23.55 15.52 15.51
C HIS A 500 22.77 15.51 14.19
N PHE A 501 22.10 14.40 13.85
CA PHE A 501 21.31 14.29 12.63
C PHE A 501 20.27 15.41 12.48
N LEU A 502 19.32 15.56 13.41
CA LEU A 502 18.24 16.54 13.27
C LEU A 502 18.79 17.98 13.25
N ARG A 503 19.80 18.26 14.08
CA ARG A 503 20.42 19.57 14.16
C ARG A 503 21.15 19.93 12.87
N ASP A 504 21.89 19.00 12.29
CA ASP A 504 22.68 19.27 11.09
C ASP A 504 21.77 19.66 9.92
N TYR A 505 20.64 18.96 9.75
CA TYR A 505 19.64 19.32 8.74
C TYR A 505 18.88 20.60 9.04
N TYR A 506 18.70 20.95 10.32
CA TYR A 506 18.20 22.27 10.69
C TYR A 506 19.20 23.38 10.33
N LYS A 507 20.48 23.21 10.66
CA LYS A 507 21.55 24.19 10.37
C LYS A 507 21.82 24.36 8.88
N LYS A 508 21.75 23.27 8.10
CA LYS A 508 21.87 23.29 6.63
C LYS A 508 20.70 24.02 5.94
N GLY A 509 19.61 24.26 6.66
CA GLY A 509 18.41 24.88 6.10
C GLY A 509 17.52 23.90 5.33
N ASP A 510 17.67 22.60 5.54
CA ASP A 510 16.79 21.59 4.93
C ASP A 510 15.46 21.45 5.69
N ILE A 511 15.50 21.57 7.02
CA ILE A 511 14.36 21.41 7.92
C ILE A 511 14.16 22.69 8.74
N ASP A 512 12.90 23.10 8.92
CA ASP A 512 12.51 24.13 9.88
C ASP A 512 11.72 23.53 11.04
N LEU A 513 12.22 23.73 12.26
CA LEU A 513 11.52 23.29 13.47
C LEU A 513 10.57 24.38 13.95
N ILE A 514 9.28 24.11 13.78
CA ILE A 514 8.17 25.03 14.07
C ILE A 514 7.34 24.46 15.22
N HIS A 515 7.03 25.30 16.21
CA HIS A 515 6.15 24.91 17.29
C HIS A 515 4.70 24.83 16.81
N VAL A 516 3.98 23.77 17.16
CA VAL A 516 2.53 23.64 16.95
C VAL A 516 1.84 23.40 18.29
N VAL A 517 0.71 24.08 18.52
CA VAL A 517 -0.10 23.82 19.72
C VAL A 517 -0.73 22.43 19.65
N SER A 518 -0.83 21.73 20.78
CA SER A 518 -1.29 20.33 20.83
C SER A 518 -2.68 20.12 20.20
N ALA A 519 -3.57 21.12 20.25
CA ALA A 519 -4.89 21.03 19.61
C ALA A 519 -4.82 20.84 18.08
N ASN A 520 -3.73 21.30 17.45
CA ASN A 520 -3.42 21.23 16.03
C ASN A 520 -2.30 20.22 15.70
N GLN A 521 -1.85 19.44 16.68
CA GLN A 521 -0.84 18.42 16.50
C GLN A 521 -1.47 17.20 15.82
N LEU A 522 -1.31 17.10 14.50
CA LEU A 522 -1.91 16.03 13.70
C LEU A 522 -1.25 14.67 13.94
N ALA A 523 -0.09 14.63 14.61
CA ALA A 523 0.56 13.39 14.99
C ALA A 523 -0.04 12.71 16.25
N ASP A 524 -0.84 13.42 17.06
CA ASP A 524 -1.45 12.91 18.30
C ASP A 524 -2.33 11.68 18.08
N ILE A 525 -3.02 11.62 16.93
CA ILE A 525 -3.86 10.46 16.56
C ILE A 525 -3.05 9.17 16.41
N PHE A 526 -1.72 9.26 16.26
CA PHE A 526 -0.81 8.13 16.09
C PHE A 526 -0.08 7.74 17.38
N THR A 527 -0.23 8.46 18.49
CA THR A 527 0.53 8.22 19.73
C THR A 527 -0.31 7.72 20.88
N LYS A 528 -1.58 8.13 20.96
CA LYS A 528 -2.46 7.83 22.10
C LYS A 528 -3.94 7.72 21.68
N PRO A 529 -4.81 7.05 22.48
CA PRO A 529 -6.24 7.11 22.27
C PRO A 529 -6.76 8.53 22.53
N LEU A 530 -7.79 8.95 21.79
CA LEU A 530 -8.37 10.29 21.86
C LEU A 530 -9.87 10.23 22.13
N GLU A 531 -10.38 11.25 22.81
CA GLU A 531 -11.82 11.49 22.93
C GLU A 531 -12.45 11.79 21.57
N PHE A 532 -13.76 11.55 21.45
CA PHE A 532 -14.48 11.58 20.18
C PHE A 532 -14.27 12.88 19.39
N ASP A 533 -14.37 14.05 20.04
CA ASP A 533 -14.26 15.34 19.37
C ASP A 533 -12.84 15.61 18.85
N ALA A 534 -11.82 15.29 19.67
CA ALA A 534 -10.42 15.42 19.29
C ALA A 534 -10.06 14.44 18.17
N PHE A 535 -10.50 13.17 18.30
CA PHE A 535 -10.31 12.15 17.28
C PHE A 535 -10.93 12.55 15.93
N THR A 536 -12.18 13.01 15.95
CA THR A 536 -12.91 13.42 14.74
C THR A 536 -12.26 14.63 14.08
N ARG A 537 -11.82 15.63 14.87
CA ARG A 537 -11.11 16.80 14.36
C ARG A 537 -9.80 16.43 13.67
N LEU A 538 -8.94 15.65 14.32
CA LEU A 538 -7.64 15.26 13.76
C LEU A 538 -7.75 14.30 12.58
N ARG A 539 -8.83 13.51 12.52
CA ARG A 539 -9.17 12.63 11.38
C ARG A 539 -9.73 13.41 10.18
N GLY A 540 -10.62 14.37 10.43
CA GLY A 540 -11.51 14.96 9.43
C GLY A 540 -10.85 15.75 8.31
N TRP A 541 -9.57 16.13 8.46
CA TRP A 541 -8.89 16.96 7.45
C TRP A 541 -8.18 16.12 6.37
N ARG A 542 -8.20 14.79 6.51
CA ARG A 542 -7.35 13.88 5.72
C ARG A 542 -8.06 12.57 5.33
N CYS A 543 -9.13 12.23 6.04
CA CYS A 543 -10.01 11.13 5.69
C CYS A 543 -11.45 11.63 5.50
N VAL A 544 -12.03 11.37 4.34
CA VAL A 544 -13.38 11.84 3.97
C VAL A 544 -14.29 10.64 3.73
N ASP A 545 -15.58 10.78 4.05
CA ASP A 545 -16.59 9.77 3.71
C ASP A 545 -17.02 9.96 2.26
N ASN A 546 -17.02 8.88 1.48
CA ASN A 546 -17.43 8.85 0.08
C ASN A 546 -18.87 9.37 -0.13
N ALA A 547 -19.74 9.25 0.87
CA ALA A 547 -21.11 9.78 0.79
C ALA A 547 -21.16 11.32 0.79
N LEU A 548 -20.21 12.00 1.45
CA LEU A 548 -20.15 13.45 1.51
C LEU A 548 -19.68 14.06 0.18
N ILE A 549 -18.86 13.31 -0.59
CA ILE A 549 -18.35 13.74 -1.91
C ILE A 549 -19.47 13.79 -2.97
N LYS A 550 -20.59 13.07 -2.78
CA LYS A 550 -21.70 13.04 -3.74
C LYS A 550 -22.65 14.24 -3.64
N GLY A 551 -22.56 15.04 -2.58
CA GLY A 551 -23.50 16.15 -2.32
C GLY A 551 -23.09 17.50 -2.93
N GLU A 552 -21.85 17.62 -3.39
CA GLU A 552 -21.30 18.82 -4.02
C GLU A 552 -20.85 18.44 -5.45
N ILE A 553 -20.97 19.38 -6.39
CA ILE A 553 -20.35 19.41 -7.73
C ILE A 553 -21.24 19.02 -8.94
N GLU A 554 -21.89 20.04 -9.51
CA GLU A 554 -22.00 20.24 -10.96
C GLU A 554 -21.19 21.50 -11.34
N SER A 555 -20.09 21.35 -12.10
CA SER A 555 -19.70 22.19 -13.27
C SER A 555 -18.18 22.21 -13.58
N GLN A 556 -17.89 21.82 -14.83
CA GLN A 556 -16.93 22.32 -15.85
C GLN A 556 -15.41 22.58 -15.62
N TRP A 557 -14.63 21.78 -16.39
CA TRP A 557 -13.36 22.01 -17.14
C TRP A 557 -11.98 22.23 -16.44
N THR A 558 -11.08 21.29 -16.77
CA THR A 558 -9.59 21.25 -16.90
C THR A 558 -8.68 22.25 -16.17
N GLY A 559 -7.82 21.74 -15.28
CA GLY A 559 -6.55 22.40 -14.90
C GLY A 559 -5.88 21.82 -13.64
N LEU A 560 -4.63 21.36 -13.83
CA LEU A 560 -3.67 20.81 -12.85
C LEU A 560 -3.99 19.45 -12.22
N ILE A 561 -3.08 18.52 -12.50
CA ILE A 561 -3.26 17.13 -12.15
C ILE A 561 -2.75 16.85 -10.73
N ALA A 562 -3.40 15.89 -10.09
CA ALA A 562 -3.50 15.78 -8.63
C ALA A 562 -2.23 15.20 -7.97
N LEU A 563 -1.11 15.89 -8.20
CA LEU A 563 -0.15 16.47 -7.24
C LEU A 563 1.19 16.74 -7.96
N LEU A 564 1.37 16.30 -9.20
CA LEU A 564 2.68 16.35 -9.86
C LEU A 564 2.72 16.10 -11.38
N VAL A 565 1.66 15.57 -11.97
CA VAL A 565 1.58 15.46 -13.43
C VAL A 565 0.99 16.76 -13.99
#